data_AF-A0A094DXW4-F1
#
_entry.id   AF-A0A094DXW4-F1
#
_cell.length_a   1.000
_cell.length_b   1.000
_cell.length_c   1.000
_cell.angle_alpha   90.00
_cell.angle_beta   90.00
_cell.angle_gamma   90.00
#
_symmetry.space_group_name_H-M   'P 1'
#
loop_
_entity.id
_entity.type
_entity.pdbx_description
1 polymer ?
#
loop_
_entity_poly.entity_id
_entity_poly.type
_entity_poly.pdbx_seq_one_letter_code
_entity_poly.pdbx_strand_id
1 'polypeptide(L)'
;MTGPTLNAYNDIQAIFKAPPRDATAPVAPAEVLLLIDSGYSHTTVTPLLQGRPLQSAIRRLDVGGKLMTNYLTRLLSLRQFDMRNETYLMNEIKEAACYVTKDFNTDLELSWKGTKGEKRESYMTGGGIAKDYVLPDYHNITKGYLRDHDPKLAGNLKKIAAGKAVENPEDVLTLRNERFTVPELLFNPMDIGLRQPGLAQVVMQSLSVLPIGLWPGLLANVVVVGGNANIDGFIHRLQAEIMALAPSECMVRLARPTSPSPIVSTWQGGANLARDEALLSKLSVTKQEYEEHGGAWVARKFANAGV
;
A
#
# COMPACT_ATOMS: atom_id res chain seq x y z
N MET A 1 -0.62 18.69 -13.73
CA MET A 1 -1.24 17.35 -13.64
C MET A 1 -0.48 16.60 -12.56
N THR A 2 -1.14 16.17 -11.48
CA THR A 2 -0.45 15.42 -10.41
C THR A 2 -0.24 13.98 -10.89
N GLY A 3 0.89 13.36 -10.55
CA GLY A 3 1.23 12.00 -11.02
C GLY A 3 0.04 11.02 -10.97
N PRO A 4 -0.70 10.91 -9.86
CA PRO A 4 -1.80 9.95 -9.72
C PRO A 4 -2.91 10.09 -10.77
N THR A 5 -3.20 11.30 -11.28
CA THR A 5 -4.29 11.51 -12.26
C THR A 5 -4.05 10.78 -13.57
N LEU A 6 -2.79 10.44 -13.88
CA LEU A 6 -2.43 9.69 -15.08
C LEU A 6 -3.06 8.29 -15.09
N ASN A 7 -3.42 7.74 -13.93
CA ASN A 7 -4.13 6.45 -13.86
C ASN A 7 -5.52 6.50 -14.53
N ALA A 8 -6.10 7.68 -14.74
CA ALA A 8 -7.34 7.81 -15.49
C ALA A 8 -7.21 7.38 -16.96
N TYR A 9 -5.99 7.34 -17.52
CA TYR A 9 -5.72 6.92 -18.90
C TYR A 9 -5.37 5.42 -19.02
N ASN A 10 -5.53 4.66 -17.93
CA ASN A 10 -5.46 3.20 -17.96
C ASN A 10 -6.85 2.60 -18.25
N ASP A 11 -6.88 1.36 -18.74
CA ASP A 11 -8.13 0.61 -18.89
C ASP A 11 -8.64 0.16 -17.53
N ILE A 12 -9.45 1.01 -16.89
CA ILE A 12 -10.04 0.75 -15.58
C ILE A 12 -11.00 -0.45 -15.62
N GLN A 13 -11.69 -0.66 -16.75
CA GLN A 13 -12.66 -1.75 -16.86
C GLN A 13 -11.96 -3.12 -16.89
N ALA A 14 -10.84 -3.21 -17.58
CA ALA A 14 -9.99 -4.41 -17.55
C ALA A 14 -9.51 -4.76 -16.11
N ILE A 15 -9.22 -3.76 -15.27
CA ILE A 15 -8.83 -3.97 -13.86
C ILE A 15 -9.94 -4.68 -13.09
N PHE A 16 -11.21 -4.38 -13.40
CA PHE A 16 -12.36 -5.03 -12.77
C PHE A 16 -12.86 -6.30 -13.50
N LYS A 17 -12.05 -6.89 -14.38
CA LYS A 17 -12.37 -8.11 -15.16
C LYS A 17 -13.57 -7.96 -16.11
N ALA A 18 -13.93 -6.75 -16.49
CA ALA A 18 -14.82 -6.51 -17.63
C ALA A 18 -14.06 -6.80 -18.94
N PRO A 19 -14.75 -7.07 -20.06
CA PRO A 19 -14.08 -7.23 -21.35
C PRO A 19 -13.14 -6.03 -21.60
N PRO A 20 -11.90 -6.28 -22.02
CA PRO A 20 -10.92 -5.22 -22.22
C PRO A 20 -11.42 -4.27 -23.31
N ARG A 21 -11.02 -3.00 -23.20
CA ARG A 21 -11.30 -2.00 -24.23
C ARG A 21 -10.76 -2.48 -25.57
N ASP A 22 -11.50 -2.18 -26.64
CA ASP A 22 -10.99 -2.35 -28.00
C ASP A 22 -9.69 -1.55 -28.15
N ALA A 23 -8.60 -2.24 -28.51
CA ALA A 23 -7.27 -1.66 -28.64
C ALA A 23 -7.19 -0.56 -29.71
N THR A 24 -8.19 -0.51 -30.62
CA THR A 24 -8.28 0.50 -31.67
C THR A 24 -9.05 1.76 -31.25
N ALA A 25 -9.75 1.73 -30.11
CA ALA A 25 -10.51 2.87 -29.63
C ALA A 25 -9.59 3.96 -29.03
N PRO A 26 -9.85 5.26 -29.30
CA PRO A 26 -9.04 6.36 -28.76
C PRO A 26 -9.02 6.33 -27.23
N VAL A 27 -7.89 6.64 -26.58
CA VAL A 27 -7.74 6.53 -25.11
C VAL A 27 -8.46 7.69 -24.41
N ALA A 28 -9.76 7.50 -24.16
CA ALA A 28 -10.52 8.44 -23.33
C ALA A 28 -10.21 8.22 -21.83
N PRO A 29 -10.06 9.29 -21.03
CA PRO A 29 -9.88 9.16 -19.59
C PRO A 29 -11.13 8.56 -18.94
N ALA A 30 -10.94 7.85 -17.83
CA ALA A 30 -12.03 7.34 -17.02
C ALA A 30 -12.99 8.46 -16.59
N GLU A 31 -14.29 8.24 -16.82
CA GLU A 31 -15.32 9.22 -16.50
C GLU A 31 -15.46 9.44 -15.00
N VAL A 32 -15.44 8.37 -14.20
CA VAL A 32 -15.52 8.45 -12.73
C VAL A 32 -14.56 7.42 -12.15
N LEU A 33 -13.64 7.86 -11.29
CA LEU A 33 -12.62 7.01 -10.69
C LEU A 33 -12.25 7.53 -9.31
N LEU A 34 -12.30 6.69 -8.29
CA LEU A 34 -11.70 6.99 -6.99
C LEU A 34 -10.34 6.32 -6.90
N LEU A 35 -9.27 7.12 -6.92
CA LEU A 35 -7.91 6.60 -6.86
C LEU A 35 -7.37 6.66 -5.43
N ILE A 36 -6.83 5.54 -4.96
CA ILE A 36 -6.10 5.46 -3.69
C ILE A 36 -4.64 5.15 -4.01
N ASP A 37 -3.78 6.15 -3.92
CA ASP A 37 -2.34 5.98 -4.11
C ASP A 37 -1.66 5.76 -2.76
N SER A 38 -1.32 4.49 -2.46
CA SER A 38 -0.61 4.12 -1.23
C SER A 38 0.87 3.90 -1.53
N GLY A 39 1.63 4.98 -1.36
CA GLY A 39 3.04 5.07 -1.73
C GLY A 39 4.02 4.89 -0.56
N TYR A 40 5.27 5.26 -0.82
CA TYR A 40 6.35 5.16 0.18
C TYR A 40 6.17 6.15 1.34
N SER A 41 5.88 7.43 1.08
CA SER A 41 5.85 8.43 2.17
C SER A 41 4.47 8.61 2.81
N HIS A 42 3.41 8.48 2.03
CA HIS A 42 2.03 8.76 2.47
C HIS A 42 1.04 8.04 1.55
N THR A 43 -0.24 8.05 1.93
CA THR A 43 -1.34 7.54 1.13
C THR A 43 -2.29 8.67 0.77
N THR A 44 -2.66 8.81 -0.51
CA THR A 44 -3.55 9.88 -0.99
C THR A 44 -4.80 9.30 -1.63
N VAL A 45 -5.96 9.82 -1.24
CA VAL A 45 -7.26 9.55 -1.88
C VAL A 45 -7.59 10.70 -2.81
N THR A 46 -7.69 10.39 -4.11
CA THR A 46 -7.94 11.36 -5.18
C THR A 46 -9.16 10.93 -6.01
N PRO A 47 -10.34 11.52 -5.76
CA PRO A 47 -11.49 11.35 -6.66
C PRO A 47 -11.26 12.10 -7.97
N LEU A 48 -11.52 11.42 -9.07
CA LEU A 48 -11.34 11.87 -10.44
C LEU A 48 -12.67 11.85 -11.19
N LEU A 49 -12.96 12.92 -11.93
CA LEU A 49 -14.10 13.05 -12.82
C LEU A 49 -13.57 13.44 -14.21
N GLN A 50 -13.77 12.58 -15.21
CA GLN A 50 -13.29 12.75 -16.59
C GLN A 50 -11.77 13.03 -16.64
N GLY A 51 -11.00 12.28 -15.85
CA GLY A 51 -9.55 12.47 -15.71
C GLY A 51 -9.12 13.67 -14.88
N ARG A 52 -10.05 14.49 -14.37
CA ARG A 52 -9.75 15.68 -13.56
C ARG A 52 -9.87 15.39 -12.07
N PRO A 53 -8.87 15.77 -11.25
CA PRO A 53 -8.96 15.64 -9.81
C PRO A 53 -9.94 16.65 -9.20
N LEU A 54 -10.85 16.17 -8.36
CA LEU A 54 -11.74 17.01 -7.56
C LEU A 54 -10.96 17.51 -6.34
N GLN A 55 -10.27 18.65 -6.51
CA GLN A 55 -9.30 19.19 -5.55
C GLN A 55 -9.84 19.33 -4.11
N SER A 56 -11.09 19.78 -3.95
CA SER A 56 -11.73 19.94 -2.63
C SER A 56 -11.90 18.62 -1.87
N ALA A 57 -11.95 17.50 -2.60
CA ALA A 57 -12.17 16.17 -2.06
C ALA A 57 -10.88 15.35 -1.92
N ILE A 58 -9.73 15.87 -2.34
CA ILE A 58 -8.46 15.16 -2.12
C ILE A 58 -8.19 15.08 -0.61
N ARG A 59 -7.83 13.89 -0.14
CA ARG A 59 -7.44 13.64 1.25
C ARG A 59 -6.13 12.90 1.29
N ARG A 60 -5.33 13.20 2.31
CA ARG A 60 -4.03 12.59 2.55
C ARG A 60 -3.99 11.98 3.93
N LEU A 61 -3.49 10.76 3.99
CA LEU A 61 -3.12 10.02 5.19
C LEU A 61 -1.59 9.99 5.25
N ASP A 62 -1.00 10.43 6.36
CA ASP A 62 0.47 10.49 6.49
C ASP A 62 1.13 9.12 6.76
N VAL A 63 0.34 8.06 6.73
CA VAL A 63 0.81 6.68 6.78
C VAL A 63 1.19 6.22 5.37
N GLY A 64 2.45 5.82 5.23
CA GLY A 64 3.00 5.19 4.02
C GLY A 64 4.03 4.11 4.36
N GLY A 65 4.67 3.56 3.33
CA GLY A 65 5.68 2.51 3.44
C GLY A 65 6.85 2.83 4.38
N LYS A 66 7.33 4.07 4.39
CA LYS A 66 8.43 4.57 5.22
C LYS A 66 8.08 4.49 6.71
N LEU A 67 6.88 4.93 7.08
CA LEU A 67 6.42 4.88 8.46
C LEU A 67 6.30 3.44 8.93
N MET A 68 5.72 2.56 8.10
CA MET A 68 5.63 1.13 8.38
C MET A 68 7.01 0.48 8.56
N THR A 69 7.96 0.77 7.67
CA THR A 69 9.34 0.26 7.79
C THR A 69 9.99 0.77 9.08
N ASN A 70 9.90 2.07 9.38
CA ASN A 70 10.47 2.63 10.62
C ASN A 70 9.84 2.03 11.89
N TYR A 71 8.53 1.78 11.86
CA TYR A 71 7.83 1.17 12.97
C TYR A 71 8.27 -0.28 13.17
N LEU A 72 8.37 -1.07 12.09
CA LEU A 72 8.91 -2.43 12.13
C LEU A 72 10.34 -2.45 12.69
N THR A 73 11.22 -1.57 12.20
CA THR A 73 12.59 -1.44 12.69
C THR A 73 12.63 -1.19 14.19
N ARG A 74 11.80 -0.26 14.70
CA ARG A 74 11.71 0.01 16.14
C ARG A 74 11.26 -1.22 16.94
N LEU A 75 10.27 -1.96 16.45
CA LEU A 75 9.77 -3.15 17.14
C LEU A 75 10.82 -4.26 17.22
N LEU A 76 11.54 -4.51 16.11
CA LEU A 76 12.53 -5.59 16.03
C LEU A 76 13.84 -5.23 16.76
N SER A 77 14.31 -3.98 16.65
CA SER A 77 15.47 -3.49 17.39
C SER A 77 15.34 -3.60 18.90
N LEU A 78 14.11 -3.54 19.43
CA LEU A 78 13.86 -3.70 20.87
C LEU A 78 13.83 -5.16 21.33
N ARG A 79 13.58 -6.11 20.43
CA ARG A 79 13.31 -7.52 20.77
C ARG A 79 14.48 -8.46 20.47
N GLN A 80 15.22 -8.21 19.39
CA GLN A 80 16.19 -9.18 18.85
C GLN A 80 17.52 -8.50 18.50
N PHE A 81 17.63 -7.97 17.29
CA PHE A 81 18.85 -7.40 16.73
C PHE A 81 18.66 -5.91 16.46
N ASP A 82 19.68 -5.10 16.73
CA ASP A 82 19.62 -3.68 16.38
C ASP A 82 19.73 -3.47 14.86
N MET A 83 18.58 -3.21 14.24
CA MET A 83 18.43 -3.06 12.80
C MET A 83 18.25 -1.59 12.36
N ARG A 84 18.55 -0.62 13.24
CA ARG A 84 18.29 0.81 12.99
C ARG A 84 19.02 1.37 11.78
N ASN A 85 20.18 0.81 11.44
CA ASN A 85 21.00 1.24 10.30
C ASN A 85 20.65 0.48 9.00
N GLU A 86 19.90 -0.63 9.10
CA GLU A 86 19.63 -1.57 8.00
C GLU A 86 18.24 -1.31 7.37
N THR A 87 18.00 -0.07 6.95
CA THR A 87 16.68 0.36 6.46
C THR A 87 16.22 -0.38 5.20
N TYR A 88 17.15 -0.72 4.29
CA TYR A 88 16.85 -1.47 3.08
C TYR A 88 16.40 -2.89 3.40
N LEU A 89 17.15 -3.60 4.24
CA LEU A 89 16.84 -4.96 4.67
C LEU A 89 15.51 -5.02 5.43
N MET A 90 15.23 -4.03 6.28
CA MET A 90 13.94 -3.90 6.97
C MET A 90 12.77 -3.71 5.98
N ASN A 91 13.00 -2.99 4.88
CA ASN A 91 11.98 -2.86 3.84
C ASN A 91 11.74 -4.19 3.11
N GLU A 92 12.79 -4.95 2.77
CA GLU A 92 12.65 -6.28 2.16
C GLU A 92 11.92 -7.26 3.09
N ILE A 93 12.27 -7.25 4.38
CA ILE A 93 11.61 -8.07 5.40
C ILE A 93 10.12 -7.73 5.50
N LYS A 94 9.79 -6.43 5.53
CA LYS A 94 8.40 -5.96 5.53
C LYS A 94 7.65 -6.46 4.29
N GLU A 95 8.21 -6.28 3.11
CA GLU A 95 7.57 -6.70 1.85
C GLU A 95 7.40 -8.21 1.74
N ALA A 96 8.33 -8.99 2.29
CA ALA A 96 8.27 -10.45 2.26
C ALA A 96 7.33 -11.06 3.32
N ALA A 97 7.28 -10.47 4.52
CA ALA A 97 6.65 -11.09 5.68
C ALA A 97 5.31 -10.49 6.11
N CYS A 98 5.09 -9.19 5.87
CA CYS A 98 3.91 -8.49 6.36
C CYS A 98 2.67 -8.75 5.50
N TYR A 99 1.52 -8.81 6.15
CA TYR A 99 0.22 -9.02 5.50
C TYR A 99 -0.88 -8.35 6.31
N VAL A 100 -2.02 -8.08 5.68
CA VAL A 100 -3.22 -7.58 6.35
C VAL A 100 -4.10 -8.76 6.73
N THR A 101 -4.40 -8.89 8.02
CA THR A 101 -5.26 -9.95 8.54
C THR A 101 -6.75 -9.63 8.36
N LYS A 102 -7.56 -10.68 8.25
CA LYS A 102 -9.03 -10.58 8.22
C LYS A 102 -9.61 -10.36 9.61
N ASP A 103 -9.04 -11.01 10.62
CA ASP A 103 -9.48 -10.92 12.01
C ASP A 103 -8.28 -10.61 12.91
N PHE A 104 -8.18 -9.34 13.27
CA PHE A 104 -7.07 -8.82 14.06
C PHE A 104 -7.05 -9.37 15.48
N ASN A 105 -8.22 -9.54 16.10
CA ASN A 105 -8.30 -9.97 17.50
C ASN A 105 -7.89 -11.43 17.64
N THR A 106 -8.38 -12.30 16.76
CA THR A 106 -8.03 -13.72 16.76
C THR A 106 -6.53 -13.92 16.52
N ASP A 107 -5.95 -13.24 15.52
CA ASP A 107 -4.51 -13.34 15.24
C ASP A 107 -3.67 -12.77 16.40
N LEU A 108 -4.14 -11.72 17.07
CA LEU A 108 -3.50 -11.16 18.25
C LEU A 108 -3.49 -12.16 19.42
N GLU A 109 -4.60 -12.84 19.67
CA GLU A 109 -4.70 -13.88 20.70
C GLU A 109 -3.77 -15.07 20.43
N LEU A 110 -3.70 -15.52 19.18
CA LEU A 110 -2.80 -16.60 18.76
C LEU A 110 -1.32 -16.22 18.96
N SER A 111 -0.99 -14.96 18.71
CA SER A 111 0.36 -14.40 18.88
C SER A 111 0.70 -14.02 20.32
N TRP A 112 -0.24 -14.15 21.26
CA TRP A 112 -0.03 -13.75 22.65
C TRP A 112 0.78 -14.80 23.43
N LYS A 113 1.86 -14.34 24.07
CA LYS A 113 2.80 -15.19 24.82
C LYS A 113 2.20 -15.85 26.06
N GLY A 114 1.13 -15.28 26.63
CA GLY A 114 0.56 -15.67 27.91
C GLY A 114 1.12 -14.88 29.10
N THR A 115 0.62 -15.16 30.30
CA THR A 115 1.01 -14.53 31.56
C THR A 115 2.39 -15.01 32.01
N LYS A 116 3.09 -14.22 32.84
CA LYS A 116 4.46 -14.45 33.28
C LYS A 116 4.63 -15.84 33.94
N GLY A 117 5.19 -16.80 33.20
CA GLY A 117 5.49 -18.15 33.67
C GLY A 117 4.97 -19.26 32.75
N GLU A 118 3.84 -19.03 32.08
CA GLU A 118 3.21 -19.98 31.17
C GLU A 118 3.30 -19.48 29.73
N LYS A 119 4.00 -20.23 28.88
CA LYS A 119 4.00 -19.98 27.44
C LYS A 119 2.89 -20.80 26.81
N ARG A 120 1.97 -20.12 26.12
CA ARG A 120 0.94 -20.80 25.34
C ARG A 120 1.56 -21.64 24.23
N GLU A 121 0.98 -22.81 23.99
CA GLU A 121 1.41 -23.71 22.91
C GLU A 121 1.33 -23.04 21.54
N SER A 122 0.27 -22.26 21.29
CA SER A 122 0.09 -21.45 20.08
C SER A 122 1.26 -20.49 19.86
N TYR A 123 1.76 -19.85 20.92
CA TYR A 123 2.92 -18.97 20.84
C TYR A 123 4.21 -19.74 20.56
N MET A 124 4.39 -20.92 21.18
CA MET A 124 5.62 -21.72 21.01
C MET A 124 5.72 -22.37 19.63
N THR A 125 4.60 -22.88 19.11
CA THR A 125 4.49 -23.46 17.76
C THR A 125 4.47 -22.39 16.67
N GLY A 126 4.31 -21.12 17.04
CA GLY A 126 4.18 -20.01 16.11
C GLY A 126 2.76 -19.78 15.61
N GLY A 127 1.82 -20.68 15.88
CA GLY A 127 0.38 -20.50 15.61
C GLY A 127 0.05 -20.23 14.14
N GLY A 128 0.90 -20.66 13.21
CA GLY A 128 0.80 -20.32 11.78
C GLY A 128 1.13 -18.87 11.42
N ILE A 129 1.38 -18.03 12.42
CA ILE A 129 1.65 -16.59 12.28
C ILE A 129 3.14 -16.31 12.35
N ALA A 130 3.89 -17.00 13.22
CA ALA A 130 5.32 -16.77 13.31
C ALA A 130 6.03 -17.25 12.04
N LYS A 131 6.94 -16.44 11.51
CA LYS A 131 7.85 -16.83 10.43
C LYS A 131 9.27 -16.37 10.74
N ASP A 132 10.22 -17.13 10.26
CA ASP A 132 11.64 -16.88 10.47
C ASP A 132 12.22 -16.32 9.17
N TYR A 133 12.86 -15.16 9.25
CA TYR A 133 13.57 -14.56 8.12
C TYR A 133 15.07 -14.81 8.28
N VAL A 134 15.67 -15.50 7.30
CA VAL A 134 17.11 -15.75 7.27
C VAL A 134 17.79 -14.50 6.71
N LEU A 135 18.66 -13.87 7.49
CA LEU A 135 19.38 -12.67 7.10
C LEU A 135 20.47 -13.01 6.08
N PRO A 136 20.73 -12.13 5.10
CA PRO A 136 21.81 -12.34 4.14
C PRO A 136 23.17 -12.26 4.84
N ASP A 137 24.03 -13.25 4.60
CA ASP A 137 25.42 -13.30 5.09
C ASP A 137 26.41 -12.60 4.12
N TYR A 138 25.93 -12.21 2.94
CA TYR A 138 26.70 -11.60 1.83
C TYR A 138 27.91 -12.42 1.35
N HIS A 139 28.01 -13.68 1.79
CA HIS A 139 29.03 -14.63 1.34
C HIS A 139 28.40 -15.73 0.49
N ASN A 140 27.32 -16.34 1.00
CA ASN A 140 26.58 -17.42 0.32
C ASN A 140 25.15 -16.99 -0.03
N ILE A 141 24.56 -16.10 0.78
CA ILE A 141 23.20 -15.62 0.69
C ILE A 141 23.26 -14.10 0.50
N THR A 142 23.06 -13.67 -0.74
CA THR A 142 23.01 -12.23 -1.09
C THR A 142 21.68 -11.59 -0.76
N LYS A 143 20.60 -12.39 -0.71
CA LYS A 143 19.25 -11.95 -0.37
C LYS A 143 18.62 -12.90 0.63
N GLY A 144 18.11 -12.33 1.72
CA GLY A 144 17.40 -13.10 2.73
C GLY A 144 16.09 -13.71 2.21
N TYR A 145 15.59 -14.72 2.91
CA TYR A 145 14.35 -15.40 2.54
C TYR A 145 13.54 -15.78 3.77
N LEU A 146 12.22 -15.92 3.58
CA LEU A 146 11.27 -16.24 4.62
C LEU A 146 11.02 -17.75 4.67
N ARG A 147 11.00 -18.33 5.87
CA ARG A 147 10.61 -19.72 6.14
C ARG A 147 9.60 -19.79 7.28
N ASP A 148 8.91 -20.93 7.38
CA ASP A 148 8.03 -21.18 8.51
C ASP A 148 8.81 -21.28 9.81
N HIS A 149 8.20 -20.84 10.91
CA HIS A 149 8.87 -20.79 12.21
C HIS A 149 9.19 -22.19 12.72
N ASP A 150 10.48 -22.43 12.99
CA ASP A 150 10.92 -23.66 13.65
C ASP A 150 11.37 -23.34 15.10
N PRO A 151 10.63 -23.82 16.12
CA PRO A 151 10.98 -23.58 17.51
C PRO A 151 12.34 -24.17 17.92
N LYS A 152 12.88 -25.14 17.16
CA LYS A 152 14.19 -25.76 17.42
C LYS A 152 15.37 -24.92 16.92
N LEU A 153 15.16 -24.14 15.86
CA LEU A 153 16.16 -23.25 15.24
C LEU A 153 16.22 -21.87 15.92
N ALA A 154 15.10 -21.39 16.46
CA ALA A 154 15.03 -20.16 17.27
C ALA A 154 15.83 -20.21 18.60
N GLY A 155 16.50 -21.34 18.89
CA GLY A 155 17.33 -21.56 20.06
C GLY A 155 18.83 -21.33 19.85
N ASN A 156 19.30 -21.02 18.65
CA ASN A 156 20.74 -20.93 18.37
C ASN A 156 21.44 -19.82 19.18
N LEU A 157 20.81 -18.66 19.38
CA LEU A 157 21.29 -17.61 20.30
C LEU A 157 21.46 -18.11 21.76
N LYS A 158 20.55 -18.98 22.23
CA LYS A 158 20.68 -19.61 23.57
C LYS A 158 21.75 -20.69 23.61
N LYS A 159 21.96 -21.42 22.51
CA LYS A 159 23.01 -22.44 22.40
C LYS A 159 24.39 -21.80 22.33
N ILE A 160 24.54 -20.68 21.62
CA ILE A 160 25.75 -19.84 21.58
C ILE A 160 26.03 -19.26 22.97
N ALA A 161 25.03 -18.69 23.65
CA ALA A 161 25.16 -18.25 25.05
C ALA A 161 25.48 -19.38 26.04
N ALA A 162 25.19 -20.64 25.67
CA ALA A 162 25.52 -21.84 26.44
C ALA A 162 26.82 -22.54 25.96
N GLY A 163 27.62 -21.90 25.11
CA GLY A 163 28.93 -22.40 24.67
C GLY A 163 28.91 -23.59 23.72
N LYS A 164 27.77 -23.91 23.10
CA LYS A 164 27.68 -24.99 22.11
C LYS A 164 27.92 -24.46 20.69
N ALA A 165 28.82 -25.10 19.96
CA ALA A 165 29.07 -24.81 18.55
C ALA A 165 27.79 -25.08 17.74
N VAL A 166 27.37 -24.07 16.97
CA VAL A 166 26.28 -24.18 16.00
C VAL A 166 26.94 -24.34 14.63
N GLU A 167 26.76 -25.50 14.00
CA GLU A 167 27.14 -25.68 12.59
C GLU A 167 26.24 -24.77 11.73
N ASN A 168 26.86 -23.88 10.95
CA ASN A 168 26.24 -22.79 10.17
C ASN A 168 25.31 -21.87 11.00
N PRO A 169 25.85 -20.82 11.65
CA PRO A 169 25.04 -19.82 12.30
C PRO A 169 24.35 -18.96 11.25
N GLU A 170 23.25 -19.45 10.69
CA GLU A 170 22.31 -18.58 9.97
C GLU A 170 21.74 -17.58 10.99
N ASP A 171 21.96 -16.29 10.73
CA ASP A 171 21.34 -15.25 11.54
C ASP A 171 19.86 -15.16 11.16
N VAL A 172 18.99 -15.48 12.12
CA VAL A 172 17.55 -15.61 11.89
C VAL A 172 16.80 -14.57 12.71
N LEU A 173 15.89 -13.86 12.05
CA LEU A 173 14.99 -12.89 12.66
C LEU A 173 13.56 -13.47 12.70
N THR A 174 13.05 -13.75 13.89
CA THR A 174 11.68 -14.29 14.04
C THR A 174 10.65 -13.16 14.07
N LEU A 175 9.73 -13.16 13.11
CA LEU A 175 8.63 -12.19 13.00
C LEU A 175 7.34 -12.85 13.50
N ARG A 176 6.58 -12.16 14.36
CA ARG A 176 5.34 -12.68 14.95
C ARG A 176 4.20 -11.73 14.66
N ASN A 177 3.70 -11.04 15.68
CA ASN A 177 2.58 -10.13 15.55
C ASN A 177 2.92 -8.89 14.70
N GLU A 178 4.20 -8.54 14.61
CA GLU A 178 4.69 -7.45 13.76
C GLU A 178 4.29 -7.61 12.29
N ARG A 179 4.06 -8.85 11.83
CA ARG A 179 3.66 -9.15 10.46
C ARG A 179 2.31 -8.52 10.08
N PHE A 180 1.36 -8.46 11.02
CA PHE A 180 0.03 -7.89 10.76
C PHE A 180 -0.22 -6.58 11.52
N THR A 181 0.46 -6.32 12.65
CA THR A 181 0.30 -5.04 13.37
C THR A 181 0.96 -3.87 12.64
N VAL A 182 1.98 -4.10 11.80
CA VAL A 182 2.64 -3.03 11.04
C VAL A 182 1.75 -2.51 9.89
N PRO A 183 1.16 -3.37 9.03
CA PRO A 183 0.18 -2.93 8.04
C PRO A 183 -1.11 -2.34 8.64
N GLU A 184 -1.48 -2.73 9.87
CA GLU A 184 -2.65 -2.19 10.56
C GLU A 184 -2.59 -0.68 10.74
N LEU A 185 -1.40 -0.06 10.71
CA LEU A 185 -1.24 1.39 10.76
C LEU A 185 -2.00 2.14 9.65
N LEU A 186 -2.27 1.51 8.51
CA LEU A 186 -3.07 2.10 7.44
C LEU A 186 -4.57 2.17 7.80
N PHE A 187 -5.02 1.29 8.68
CA PHE A 187 -6.42 1.17 9.10
C PHE A 187 -6.66 1.82 10.47
N ASN A 188 -5.69 1.75 11.38
CA ASN A 188 -5.75 2.32 12.73
C ASN A 188 -4.45 3.09 13.08
N PRO A 189 -4.23 4.30 12.52
CA PRO A 189 -3.03 5.10 12.82
C PRO A 189 -2.94 5.56 14.29
N MET A 190 -4.07 5.61 14.99
CA MET A 190 -4.15 6.07 16.38
C MET A 190 -3.36 5.17 17.36
N ASP A 191 -3.12 3.91 17.01
CA ASP A 191 -2.41 2.94 17.84
C ASP A 191 -0.95 3.35 18.12
N ILE A 192 -0.37 4.18 17.26
CA ILE A 192 0.97 4.76 17.43
C ILE A 192 0.94 6.25 17.80
N GLY A 193 -0.24 6.77 18.15
CA GLY A 193 -0.44 8.16 18.54
C GLY A 193 -0.58 9.15 17.39
N LEU A 194 -0.73 8.68 16.14
CA LEU A 194 -1.08 9.58 15.03
C LEU A 194 -2.55 9.95 15.11
N ARG A 195 -2.83 11.25 15.22
CA ARG A 195 -4.19 11.81 15.26
C ARG A 195 -4.82 11.90 13.87
N GLN A 196 -4.84 10.78 13.15
CA GLN A 196 -5.47 10.66 11.84
C GLN A 196 -6.41 9.45 11.83
N PRO A 197 -7.53 9.54 11.11
CA PRO A 197 -8.42 8.40 10.95
C PRO A 197 -7.83 7.36 9.99
N GLY A 198 -8.37 6.15 10.02
CA GLY A 198 -8.00 5.07 9.10
C GLY A 198 -8.33 5.37 7.64
N LEU A 199 -7.71 4.61 6.73
CA LEU A 199 -7.85 4.82 5.30
C LEU A 199 -9.31 4.76 4.81
N ALA A 200 -10.14 3.86 5.35
CA ALA A 200 -11.55 3.76 4.97
C ALA A 200 -12.33 5.02 5.37
N GLN A 201 -12.09 5.56 6.57
CA GLN A 201 -12.70 6.82 6.99
C GLN A 201 -12.17 8.01 6.18
N VAL A 202 -10.88 8.02 5.79
CA VAL A 202 -10.30 9.03 4.90
C VAL A 202 -11.02 9.04 3.54
N VAL A 203 -11.36 7.86 3.01
CA VAL A 203 -12.18 7.72 1.80
C VAL A 203 -13.57 8.33 2.01
N MET A 204 -14.25 8.01 3.10
CA MET A 204 -15.57 8.60 3.38
C MET A 204 -15.52 10.11 3.61
N GLN A 205 -14.46 10.64 4.23
CA GLN A 205 -14.23 12.08 4.36
C GLN A 205 -14.01 12.76 3.00
N SER A 206 -13.36 12.08 2.05
CA SER A 206 -13.23 12.55 0.66
C SER A 206 -14.60 12.63 -0.02
N LEU A 207 -15.43 11.61 0.13
CA LEU A 207 -16.78 11.58 -0.46
C LEU A 207 -17.75 12.58 0.19
N SER A 208 -17.63 12.82 1.49
CA SER A 208 -18.54 13.70 2.25
C SER A 208 -18.63 15.14 1.75
N VAL A 209 -17.59 15.64 1.07
CA VAL A 209 -17.57 16.99 0.49
C VAL A 209 -18.04 17.02 -0.96
N LEU A 210 -18.36 15.87 -1.55
CA LEU A 210 -18.84 15.73 -2.92
C LEU A 210 -20.37 15.57 -2.94
N PRO A 211 -21.04 16.01 -4.02
CA PRO A 211 -22.46 15.75 -4.22
C PRO A 211 -22.77 14.25 -4.15
N ILE A 212 -23.85 13.88 -3.45
CA ILE A 212 -24.21 12.48 -3.20
C ILE A 212 -24.44 11.68 -4.48
N GLY A 213 -24.84 12.32 -5.58
CA GLY A 213 -25.01 11.68 -6.89
C GLY A 213 -23.72 11.12 -7.50
N LEU A 214 -22.54 11.58 -7.06
CA LEU A 214 -21.25 11.04 -7.52
C LEU A 214 -20.81 9.79 -6.76
N TRP A 215 -21.38 9.52 -5.58
CA TRP A 215 -20.90 8.47 -4.69
C TRP A 215 -21.01 7.07 -5.30
N PRO A 216 -22.14 6.67 -5.93
CA PRO A 216 -22.24 5.33 -6.51
C PRO A 216 -21.19 5.09 -7.59
N GLY A 217 -20.93 6.08 -8.45
CA GLY A 217 -19.93 5.99 -9.51
C GLY A 217 -18.50 5.90 -8.98
N LEU A 218 -18.17 6.67 -7.94
CA LEU A 218 -16.84 6.66 -7.31
C LEU A 218 -16.60 5.36 -6.54
N LEU A 219 -17.57 4.89 -5.76
CA LEU A 219 -17.46 3.66 -4.97
C LEU A 219 -17.48 2.39 -5.83
N ALA A 220 -18.14 2.42 -6.99
CA ALA A 220 -18.13 1.31 -7.94
C ALA A 220 -16.83 1.22 -8.77
N ASN A 221 -15.96 2.23 -8.70
CA ASN A 221 -14.72 2.34 -9.47
C ASN A 221 -13.57 2.81 -8.57
N VAL A 222 -13.25 2.04 -7.52
CA VAL A 222 -12.10 2.35 -6.66
C VAL A 222 -10.87 1.56 -7.10
N VAL A 223 -9.81 2.29 -7.47
CA VAL A 223 -8.53 1.68 -7.86
C VAL A 223 -7.45 2.05 -6.85
N VAL A 224 -6.74 1.03 -6.38
CA VAL A 224 -5.59 1.19 -5.49
C VAL A 224 -4.30 1.02 -6.28
N VAL A 225 -3.41 2.00 -6.18
CA VAL A 225 -2.07 2.00 -6.81
C VAL A 225 -0.97 2.23 -5.77
N GLY A 226 0.28 2.08 -6.18
CA GLY A 226 1.45 2.25 -5.33
C GLY A 226 1.98 0.94 -4.72
N GLY A 227 3.08 1.03 -3.97
CA GLY A 227 3.78 -0.14 -3.44
C GLY A 227 3.00 -0.89 -2.37
N ASN A 228 2.29 -0.18 -1.48
CA ASN A 228 1.55 -0.84 -0.39
C ASN A 228 0.30 -1.55 -0.89
N ALA A 229 -0.17 -1.25 -2.10
CA ALA A 229 -1.26 -1.98 -2.74
C ALA A 229 -0.92 -3.47 -2.94
N ASN A 230 0.37 -3.83 -2.94
CA ASN A 230 0.83 -5.21 -3.07
C ASN A 230 0.72 -6.04 -1.78
N ILE A 231 0.50 -5.41 -0.62
CA ILE A 231 0.37 -6.14 0.65
C ILE A 231 -0.79 -7.13 0.57
N ASP A 232 -0.55 -8.36 0.98
CA ASP A 232 -1.56 -9.42 0.97
C ASP A 232 -2.73 -9.07 1.88
N GLY A 233 -3.95 -9.31 1.40
CA GLY A 233 -5.19 -8.98 2.13
C GLY A 233 -5.60 -7.50 2.10
N PHE A 234 -4.74 -6.58 1.63
CA PHE A 234 -5.00 -5.14 1.67
C PHE A 234 -6.31 -4.73 0.97
N ILE A 235 -6.50 -5.19 -0.27
CA ILE A 235 -7.69 -4.86 -1.09
C ILE A 235 -8.96 -5.39 -0.44
N HIS A 236 -8.94 -6.65 0.03
CA HIS A 236 -10.11 -7.28 0.65
C HIS A 236 -10.51 -6.58 1.95
N ARG A 237 -9.53 -6.28 2.82
CA ARG A 237 -9.78 -5.57 4.09
C ARG A 237 -10.32 -4.16 3.85
N LEU A 238 -9.69 -3.39 2.96
CA LEU A 238 -10.11 -2.02 2.67
C LEU A 238 -11.51 -1.98 2.03
N GLN A 239 -11.82 -2.92 1.13
CA GLN A 239 -13.16 -3.03 0.55
C GLN A 239 -14.22 -3.32 1.63
N ALA A 240 -13.95 -4.24 2.55
CA ALA A 240 -14.87 -4.59 3.63
C ALA A 240 -15.13 -3.39 4.57
N GLU A 241 -14.09 -2.63 4.93
CA GLU A 241 -14.26 -1.44 5.78
C GLU A 241 -15.01 -0.31 5.08
N ILE A 242 -14.71 -0.04 3.80
CA ILE A 242 -15.46 0.98 3.04
C ILE A 242 -16.92 0.56 2.88
N MET A 243 -17.19 -0.72 2.61
CA MET A 243 -18.54 -1.25 2.51
C MET A 243 -19.33 -1.12 3.82
N ALA A 244 -18.67 -1.28 4.98
CA ALA A 244 -19.31 -1.09 6.27
C ALA A 244 -19.67 0.37 6.58
N LEU A 245 -18.98 1.34 5.95
CA LEU A 245 -19.22 2.77 6.16
C LEU A 245 -20.07 3.41 5.05
N ALA A 246 -20.10 2.82 3.86
CA ALA A 246 -20.83 3.34 2.71
C ALA A 246 -22.34 3.09 2.84
N PRO A 247 -23.19 3.93 2.21
CA PRO A 247 -24.63 3.67 2.11
C PRO A 247 -24.92 2.33 1.43
N SER A 248 -25.96 1.62 1.89
CA SER A 248 -26.33 0.28 1.39
C SER A 248 -26.66 0.23 -0.10
N GLU A 249 -27.06 1.35 -0.68
CA GLU A 249 -27.41 1.48 -2.10
C GLU A 249 -26.17 1.56 -3.00
N CYS A 250 -24.99 1.86 -2.43
CA CYS A 250 -23.76 2.01 -3.18
C CYS A 250 -23.02 0.68 -3.28
N MET A 251 -22.82 0.20 -4.51
CA MET A 251 -21.95 -0.93 -4.78
C MET A 251 -20.48 -0.51 -4.61
N VAL A 252 -19.77 -1.13 -3.66
CA VAL A 252 -18.34 -0.88 -3.43
C VAL A 252 -17.51 -1.92 -4.18
N ARG A 253 -16.73 -1.48 -5.16
CA ARG A 253 -15.77 -2.32 -5.91
C ARG A 253 -14.38 -1.73 -5.79
N LEU A 254 -13.48 -2.51 -5.19
CA LEU A 254 -12.09 -2.15 -5.02
C LEU A 254 -11.21 -3.09 -5.83
N ALA A 255 -10.27 -2.55 -6.59
CA ALA A 255 -9.31 -3.36 -7.32
C ALA A 255 -7.93 -2.72 -7.36
N ARG A 256 -6.92 -3.55 -7.62
CA ARG A 256 -5.56 -3.10 -7.94
C ARG A 256 -5.19 -3.62 -9.33
N PRO A 257 -4.39 -2.88 -10.13
CA PRO A 257 -3.82 -3.40 -11.36
C PRO A 257 -3.01 -4.67 -11.10
N THR A 258 -3.23 -5.74 -11.86
CA THR A 258 -2.46 -6.99 -11.75
C THR A 258 -1.41 -7.14 -12.85
N SER A 259 -1.65 -6.54 -14.02
CA SER A 259 -0.71 -6.49 -15.13
C SER A 259 -0.91 -5.19 -15.91
N PRO A 260 0.06 -4.25 -15.87
CA PRO A 260 1.30 -4.28 -15.10
C PRO A 260 1.07 -4.03 -13.58
N SER A 261 2.13 -4.17 -12.77
CA SER A 261 2.09 -3.99 -11.31
C SER A 261 1.50 -2.64 -10.87
N PRO A 262 0.81 -2.54 -9.71
CA PRO A 262 0.31 -1.27 -9.16
C PRO A 262 1.38 -0.19 -9.00
N ILE A 263 2.66 -0.58 -8.89
CA ILE A 263 3.81 0.31 -8.77
C ILE A 263 4.02 1.14 -10.04
N VAL A 264 3.84 0.52 -11.22
CA VAL A 264 4.11 1.16 -12.51
C VAL A 264 2.83 1.65 -13.21
N SER A 265 1.66 1.44 -12.61
CA SER A 265 0.36 1.84 -13.16
C SER A 265 0.32 3.32 -13.55
N THR A 266 0.83 4.20 -12.70
CA THR A 266 0.89 5.65 -12.97
C THR A 266 1.76 5.97 -14.18
N TRP A 267 2.91 5.30 -14.31
CA TRP A 267 3.79 5.46 -15.46
C TRP A 267 3.12 4.94 -16.75
N GLN A 268 2.43 3.80 -16.67
CA GLN A 268 1.69 3.23 -17.80
C GLN A 268 0.59 4.19 -18.29
N GLY A 269 -0.13 4.83 -17.37
CA GLY A 269 -1.13 5.84 -17.72
C GLY A 269 -0.51 7.04 -18.45
N GLY A 270 0.67 7.48 -18.02
CA GLY A 270 1.45 8.51 -18.73
C GLY A 270 1.92 8.05 -20.11
N ALA A 271 2.36 6.81 -20.26
CA ALA A 271 2.75 6.24 -21.54
C ALA A 271 1.55 6.13 -22.50
N ASN A 272 0.37 5.75 -22.01
CA ASN A 272 -0.86 5.71 -22.78
C ASN A 272 -1.29 7.11 -23.23
N LEU A 273 -1.21 8.10 -22.33
CA LEU A 273 -1.48 9.49 -22.64
C LEU A 273 -0.55 10.02 -23.74
N ALA A 274 0.74 9.70 -23.65
CA ALA A 274 1.75 10.16 -24.60
C ALA A 274 1.63 9.51 -25.99
N ARG A 275 0.98 8.34 -26.10
CA ARG A 275 0.72 7.68 -27.39
C ARG A 275 -0.36 8.39 -28.21
N ASP A 276 -1.26 9.11 -27.55
CA ASP A 276 -2.29 9.91 -28.23
C ASP A 276 -1.73 11.32 -28.52
N GLU A 277 -1.16 11.50 -29.72
CA GLU A 277 -0.54 12.77 -30.13
C GLU A 277 -1.53 13.95 -30.09
N ALA A 278 -2.80 13.71 -30.43
CA ALA A 278 -3.82 14.76 -30.45
C ALA A 278 -4.17 15.22 -29.03
N LEU A 279 -4.30 14.28 -28.10
CA LEU A 279 -4.53 14.57 -26.69
C LEU A 279 -3.29 15.21 -26.04
N LEU A 280 -2.10 14.70 -26.34
CA LEU A 280 -0.83 15.24 -25.85
C LEU A 280 -0.59 16.69 -26.31
N SER A 281 -0.88 17.00 -27.58
CA SER A 281 -0.77 18.37 -28.10
C SER A 281 -1.67 19.33 -27.33
N LYS A 282 -2.90 18.93 -27.00
CA LYS A 282 -3.84 19.75 -26.21
C LYS A 282 -3.38 19.96 -24.77
N LEU A 283 -2.78 18.94 -24.16
CA LEU A 283 -2.41 18.94 -22.74
C LEU A 283 -0.97 19.40 -22.46
N SER A 284 -0.16 19.64 -23.49
CA SER A 284 1.24 20.07 -23.36
C SER A 284 1.40 21.58 -23.35
N VAL A 285 2.49 22.08 -22.75
CA VAL A 285 2.91 23.49 -22.81
C VAL A 285 4.25 23.52 -23.53
N THR A 286 4.37 24.31 -24.59
CA THR A 286 5.65 24.46 -25.31
C THR A 286 6.59 25.40 -24.54
N LYS A 287 7.89 25.28 -24.80
CA LYS A 287 8.89 26.19 -24.22
C LYS A 287 8.56 27.66 -24.56
N GLN A 288 8.16 27.93 -25.79
CA GLN A 288 7.78 29.26 -26.24
C GLN A 288 6.56 29.80 -25.47
N GLU A 289 5.50 29.00 -25.31
CA GLU A 289 4.32 29.40 -24.51
C GLU A 289 4.71 29.77 -23.07
N TYR A 290 5.64 29.01 -22.48
CA TYR A 290 6.15 29.27 -21.14
C TYR A 290 6.98 30.55 -21.04
N GLU A 291 7.87 30.80 -22.01
CA GLU A 291 8.71 32.01 -22.03
C GLU A 291 7.86 33.28 -22.21
N GLU A 292 6.75 33.19 -22.95
CA GLU A 292 5.83 34.30 -23.19
C GLU A 292 4.89 34.58 -22.00
N HIS A 293 4.30 33.53 -21.40
CA HIS A 293 3.22 33.68 -20.41
C HIS A 293 3.61 33.30 -18.98
N GLY A 294 4.81 32.73 -18.79
CA GLY A 294 5.37 32.32 -17.51
C GLY A 294 4.64 31.14 -16.84
N GLY A 295 4.96 30.91 -15.56
CA GLY A 295 4.44 29.77 -14.79
C GLY A 295 2.93 29.82 -14.49
N ALA A 296 2.31 31.00 -14.50
CA ALA A 296 0.86 31.13 -14.30
C ALA A 296 0.06 30.46 -15.43
N TRP A 297 0.58 30.49 -16.66
CA TRP A 297 -0.01 29.80 -17.81
C TRP A 297 0.01 28.29 -17.64
N VAL A 298 1.13 27.74 -17.17
CA VAL A 298 1.27 26.31 -16.86
C VAL A 298 0.28 25.91 -15.79
N ALA A 299 0.19 26.67 -14.70
CA ALA A 299 -0.73 26.38 -13.61
C ALA A 299 -2.18 26.41 -14.11
N ARG A 300 -2.56 27.42 -14.90
CA ARG A 300 -3.91 27.53 -15.47
C ARG A 300 -4.20 26.41 -16.47
N LYS A 301 -3.30 26.13 -17.40
CA LYS A 301 -3.46 25.05 -18.38
C LYS A 301 -3.61 23.74 -17.64
N PHE A 302 -2.70 23.34 -16.76
CA PHE A 302 -2.82 22.08 -16.05
C PHE A 302 -3.88 22.03 -14.93
N ALA A 303 -4.44 23.16 -14.49
CA ALA A 303 -5.61 23.22 -13.62
C ALA A 303 -6.92 23.09 -14.42
N ASN A 304 -6.96 23.63 -15.65
CA ASN A 304 -8.15 23.67 -16.51
C ASN A 304 -8.12 22.67 -17.67
N ALA A 305 -7.03 21.93 -17.89
CA ALA A 305 -6.76 21.08 -19.07
C ALA A 305 -7.63 19.81 -19.12
N GLY A 306 -8.93 20.02 -19.19
CA GLY A 306 -9.87 19.05 -19.72
C GLY A 306 -11.11 19.69 -20.36
N VAL A 307 -11.12 21.01 -20.62
CA VAL A 307 -12.06 21.81 -21.45
C VAL A 307 -11.37 23.13 -21.73
#